data_AF-A0AAV2N7R9-F1
#
_entry.id   AF-A0AAV2N7R9-F1
#
_cell.length_a   1.000
_cell.length_b   1.000
_cell.length_c   1.000
_cell.angle_alpha   90.00
_cell.angle_beta   90.00
_cell.angle_gamma   90.00
#
_symmetry.space_group_name_H-M   'P 1'
#
loop_
_entity.id
_entity.type
_entity.pdbx_description
1 polymer ?
#
loop_
_entity_poly.entity_id
_entity_poly.type
_entity_poly.pdbx_seq_one_letter_code
_entity_poly.pdbx_strand_id
1 'polypeptide(L)'
;MLILVFSARVSSEKKEPTCQDMDAYNVCYYKGVLVEVTQHRFEDRLYISDLDLLAIREDAFKNVSATHLYLNQNNRISVLKRGSFRGLPNLERLHLDDNVVPLSEHLFAELGHLQSLSLVFNRINSIPRDSFAGLSSLMWLYLGHNDIQAIETESFSNLNPGLLYLWLNNNKIARVAPGSFAGLTELNRLHLDYNQLESLPSGAFRGLNKLEDLYLNNNRITSVSEALLRDLVGLKRLYLQRNEISTIEPGAFQRLSQLEQLRLDENKLSRIAVDTFTGLSKLEDLNLCDNNIDTIDNDAFADVVELRNLYFSGNNVTEIDKKISGLPSDVTVVLARL
;
A
#
# COMPACT_ATOMS: atom_id res chain seq x y z
N MET A 1 39.01 54.43 -43.72
CA MET A 1 38.39 53.94 -42.48
C MET A 1 37.87 52.54 -42.76
N LEU A 2 38.60 51.50 -42.34
CA LEU A 2 38.23 50.10 -42.58
C LEU A 2 37.12 49.69 -41.59
N ILE A 3 35.99 49.20 -42.10
CA ILE A 3 34.95 48.55 -41.29
C ILE A 3 35.25 47.06 -41.29
N LEU A 4 35.74 46.54 -40.16
CA LEU A 4 35.88 45.11 -39.89
C LEU A 4 34.54 44.58 -39.38
N VAL A 5 33.84 43.82 -40.22
CA VAL A 5 32.67 43.03 -39.81
C VAL A 5 33.17 41.73 -39.19
N PHE A 6 33.11 41.62 -37.87
CA PHE A 6 33.31 40.34 -37.17
C PHE A 6 32.04 39.50 -37.32
N SER A 7 32.06 38.54 -38.23
CA SER A 7 31.12 37.43 -38.26
C SER A 7 31.47 36.47 -37.12
N ALA A 8 30.79 36.61 -35.99
CA ALA A 8 30.82 35.61 -34.94
C ALA A 8 29.97 34.41 -35.38
N ARG A 9 30.63 33.38 -35.93
CA ARG A 9 30.03 32.05 -36.01
C ARG A 9 29.86 31.53 -34.58
N VAL A 10 28.64 31.60 -34.06
CA VAL A 10 28.23 30.77 -32.93
C VAL A 10 28.25 29.34 -33.43
N SER A 11 29.31 28.61 -33.12
CA SER A 11 29.34 27.17 -33.26
C SER A 11 28.30 26.59 -32.31
N SER A 12 27.13 26.19 -32.83
CA SER A 12 26.24 25.29 -32.11
C SER A 12 26.93 23.93 -32.08
N GLU A 13 27.83 23.70 -31.11
CA GLU A 13 28.28 22.35 -30.79
C GLU A 13 27.02 21.51 -30.52
N LYS A 14 26.69 20.62 -31.46
CA LYS A 14 25.76 19.52 -31.19
C LYS A 14 26.42 18.68 -30.10
N LYS A 15 26.12 18.98 -28.84
CA LYS A 15 26.61 18.17 -27.71
C LYS A 15 25.89 16.83 -27.78
N GLU A 16 26.67 15.80 -28.07
CA GLU A 16 26.19 14.43 -28.20
C GLU A 16 25.71 13.89 -26.83
N PRO A 17 24.71 13.01 -26.81
CA PRO A 17 24.30 12.33 -25.59
C PRO A 17 25.44 11.47 -25.04
N THR A 18 25.51 11.37 -23.71
CA THR A 18 26.38 10.40 -23.04
C THR A 18 25.70 9.04 -23.07
N CYS A 19 26.39 8.02 -23.59
CA CYS A 19 25.87 6.66 -23.66
C CYS A 19 26.72 5.73 -22.79
N GLN A 20 26.06 4.87 -22.03
CA GLN A 20 26.68 3.85 -21.21
C GLN A 20 26.15 2.47 -21.63
N ASP A 21 27.06 1.51 -21.72
CA ASP A 21 26.70 0.11 -21.91
C ASP A 21 26.34 -0.49 -20.55
N MET A 22 25.09 -0.88 -20.39
CA MET A 22 24.50 -1.45 -19.18
C MET A 22 24.02 -2.86 -19.52
N ASP A 23 24.95 -3.80 -19.41
CA ASP A 23 24.77 -5.22 -19.75
C ASP A 23 24.32 -5.47 -21.20
N ALA A 24 23.03 -5.56 -21.44
CA ALA A 24 22.43 -5.90 -22.72
C ALA A 24 21.86 -4.68 -23.46
N TYR A 25 22.01 -3.51 -22.84
CA TYR A 25 21.38 -2.27 -23.27
C TYR A 25 22.42 -1.17 -23.40
N ASN A 26 22.30 -0.37 -24.44
CA ASN A 26 23.00 0.90 -24.53
C ASN A 26 22.04 2.01 -24.11
N VAL A 27 22.38 2.72 -23.04
CA VAL A 27 21.54 3.72 -22.38
C VAL A 27 22.15 5.09 -22.59
N CYS A 28 21.48 5.93 -23.38
CA CYS A 28 21.91 7.26 -23.73
C CYS A 28 21.08 8.33 -23.03
N TYR A 29 21.74 9.30 -22.41
CA TYR A 29 21.12 10.42 -21.72
C TYR A 29 21.83 11.74 -22.02
N TYR A 30 21.11 12.85 -21.88
CA TYR A 30 21.66 14.18 -22.10
C TYR A 30 21.06 15.16 -21.11
N LYS A 31 21.92 15.80 -20.31
CA LYS A 31 21.52 16.77 -19.26
C LYS A 31 20.40 16.24 -18.34
N GLY A 32 20.55 15.00 -17.86
CA GLY A 32 19.57 14.34 -16.99
C GLY A 32 18.30 13.85 -17.70
N VAL A 33 18.21 13.90 -19.03
CA VAL A 33 17.08 13.34 -19.78
C VAL A 33 17.50 12.03 -20.41
N LEU A 34 16.80 10.94 -20.11
CA LEU A 34 16.96 9.67 -20.83
C LEU A 34 16.47 9.89 -22.26
N VAL A 35 17.37 9.80 -23.24
CA VAL A 35 17.04 10.08 -24.64
C VAL A 35 16.79 8.80 -25.42
N GLU A 36 17.60 7.76 -25.23
CA GLU A 36 17.50 6.55 -26.02
C GLU A 36 17.99 5.34 -25.25
N VAL A 37 17.26 4.23 -25.37
CA VAL A 37 17.68 2.91 -24.91
C VAL A 37 17.53 1.94 -26.08
N THR A 38 18.62 1.30 -26.46
CA THR A 38 18.64 0.21 -27.44
C THR A 38 19.09 -1.07 -26.77
N GLN A 39 18.59 -2.20 -27.27
CA GLN A 39 18.94 -3.53 -26.77
C GLN A 39 19.71 -4.26 -27.85
N HIS A 40 20.87 -4.82 -27.50
CA HIS A 40 21.74 -5.52 -28.47
C HIS A 40 21.85 -7.03 -28.21
N ARG A 41 21.34 -7.51 -27.07
CA ARG A 41 21.18 -8.93 -26.75
C ARG A 41 19.94 -9.14 -25.86
N PHE A 42 19.44 -10.37 -25.81
CA PHE A 42 18.32 -10.69 -24.93
C PHE A 42 18.74 -10.58 -23.47
N GLU A 43 17.96 -9.82 -22.71
CA GLU A 43 18.01 -9.68 -21.26
C GLU A 43 16.63 -9.21 -20.83
N ASP A 44 16.18 -9.71 -19.68
CA ASP A 44 14.86 -9.42 -19.15
C ASP A 44 14.87 -8.20 -18.22
N ARG A 45 16.02 -7.91 -17.60
CA ARG A 45 16.16 -6.88 -16.57
C ARG A 45 17.02 -5.73 -17.05
N LEU A 46 16.41 -4.55 -17.11
CA LEU A 46 17.10 -3.29 -17.40
C LEU A 46 17.22 -2.47 -16.10
N TYR A 47 18.45 -2.25 -15.66
CA TYR A 47 18.76 -1.34 -14.56
C TYR A 47 19.30 -0.02 -15.10
N ILE A 48 18.66 1.08 -14.73
CA ILE A 48 19.06 2.44 -15.05
C ILE A 48 19.11 3.22 -13.73
N SER A 49 20.20 3.04 -12.99
CA SER A 49 20.47 3.73 -11.71
C SER A 49 21.69 4.65 -11.83
N ASP A 50 21.85 5.55 -10.88
CA ASP A 50 23.07 6.37 -10.71
C ASP A 50 23.42 7.29 -11.91
N LEU A 51 22.40 7.72 -12.66
CA LEU A 51 22.56 8.59 -13.83
C LEU A 51 22.09 10.04 -13.58
N ASP A 52 21.65 10.37 -12.36
CA ASP A 52 21.05 11.67 -12.01
C ASP A 52 19.92 12.07 -13.00
N LEU A 53 19.12 11.09 -13.45
CA LEU A 53 18.04 11.35 -14.40
C LEU A 53 16.93 12.17 -13.76
N LEU A 54 16.49 13.21 -14.46
CA LEU A 54 15.38 14.09 -14.12
C LEU A 54 14.13 13.79 -14.95
N ALA A 55 14.30 13.24 -16.16
CA ALA A 55 13.21 13.04 -17.10
C ALA A 55 13.44 11.84 -18.03
N ILE A 56 12.35 11.33 -18.60
CA ILE A 56 12.38 10.34 -19.68
C ILE A 56 11.72 10.92 -20.92
N ARG A 57 12.49 11.02 -22.01
CA ARG A 57 11.98 11.44 -23.32
C ARG A 57 10.94 10.43 -23.80
N GLU A 58 9.87 10.91 -24.44
CA GLU A 58 8.94 10.03 -25.14
C GLU A 58 9.68 9.21 -26.20
N ASP A 59 9.29 7.95 -26.36
CA ASP A 59 9.90 7.02 -27.33
C ASP A 59 11.42 6.80 -27.13
N ALA A 60 11.91 6.99 -25.89
CA ALA A 60 13.29 6.69 -25.54
C ALA A 60 13.62 5.20 -25.73
N PHE A 61 12.70 4.30 -25.38
CA PHE A 61 12.89 2.86 -25.51
C PHE A 61 12.60 2.41 -26.95
N LYS A 62 13.62 1.90 -27.67
CA LYS A 62 13.49 1.46 -29.07
C LYS A 62 13.02 0.00 -29.17
N ASN A 63 11.78 -0.24 -28.71
CA ASN A 63 11.16 -1.56 -28.68
C ASN A 63 11.98 -2.58 -27.86
N VAL A 64 12.32 -2.17 -26.64
CA VAL A 64 13.12 -2.95 -25.70
C VAL A 64 12.28 -4.09 -25.13
N SER A 65 12.77 -5.32 -25.20
CA SER A 65 12.03 -6.53 -24.82
C SER A 65 12.05 -6.83 -23.32
N ALA A 66 12.65 -5.96 -22.50
CA ALA A 66 12.78 -6.13 -21.06
C ALA A 66 11.41 -6.30 -20.40
N THR A 67 11.33 -7.24 -19.46
CA THR A 67 10.15 -7.49 -18.62
C THR A 67 10.25 -6.76 -17.29
N HIS A 68 11.44 -6.36 -16.86
CA HIS A 68 11.70 -5.63 -15.62
C HIS A 68 12.52 -4.38 -15.89
N LEU A 69 12.02 -3.24 -15.43
CA LEU A 69 12.71 -1.96 -15.51
C LEU A 69 12.89 -1.38 -14.11
N TYR A 70 14.15 -1.11 -13.77
CA TYR A 70 14.55 -0.47 -12.53
C TYR A 70 15.11 0.92 -12.84
N LEU A 71 14.42 1.96 -12.40
CA LEU A 71 14.80 3.36 -12.51
C LEU A 71 15.03 4.00 -11.13
N ASN A 72 15.36 3.16 -10.16
CA ASN A 72 15.62 3.51 -8.77
C ASN A 72 17.07 3.96 -8.56
N GLN A 73 17.40 4.33 -7.31
CA GLN A 73 18.74 4.63 -6.81
C GLN A 73 19.48 5.75 -7.57
N ASN A 74 19.65 6.90 -6.91
CA ASN A 74 20.40 8.07 -7.42
C ASN A 74 19.90 8.61 -8.77
N ASN A 75 18.61 8.43 -9.05
CA ASN A 75 17.87 9.26 -9.99
C ASN A 75 17.00 10.27 -9.24
N ARG A 76 16.44 11.24 -9.96
CA ARG A 76 15.55 12.29 -9.44
C ARG A 76 14.44 12.57 -10.44
N ILE A 77 13.88 11.50 -11.01
CA ILE A 77 12.90 11.58 -12.09
C ILE A 77 11.68 12.33 -11.55
N SER A 78 11.42 13.49 -12.14
CA SER A 78 10.33 14.39 -11.78
C SER A 78 9.54 14.85 -13.00
N VAL A 79 9.96 14.46 -14.21
CA VAL A 79 9.30 14.82 -15.47
C VAL A 79 9.03 13.56 -16.26
N LEU A 80 7.79 13.08 -16.15
CA LEU A 80 7.24 11.99 -16.94
C LEU A 80 6.00 12.45 -17.69
N LYS A 81 5.73 11.79 -18.80
CA LYS A 81 4.54 11.97 -19.63
C LYS A 81 3.97 10.60 -19.96
N ARG A 82 2.74 10.54 -20.44
CA ARG A 82 2.09 9.29 -20.88
C ARG A 82 2.97 8.45 -21.84
N GLY A 83 3.72 9.10 -22.73
CA GLY A 83 4.60 8.43 -23.69
C GLY A 83 6.01 8.07 -23.17
N SER A 84 6.35 8.38 -21.91
CA SER A 84 7.70 8.18 -21.38
C SER A 84 8.12 6.71 -21.35
N PHE A 85 7.17 5.77 -21.19
CA PHE A 85 7.44 4.33 -21.19
C PHE A 85 7.03 3.63 -22.49
N ARG A 86 6.73 4.39 -23.56
CA ARG A 86 6.42 3.78 -24.86
C ARG A 86 7.65 3.03 -25.38
N GLY A 87 7.41 1.87 -26.00
CA GLY A 87 8.46 1.01 -26.54
C GLY A 87 8.95 -0.07 -25.57
N LEU A 88 8.17 -0.37 -24.53
CA LEU A 88 8.37 -1.47 -23.58
C LEU A 88 7.18 -2.45 -23.63
N PRO A 89 6.97 -3.17 -24.74
CA PRO A 89 5.74 -3.94 -24.97
C PRO A 89 5.54 -5.12 -24.01
N ASN A 90 6.61 -5.64 -23.42
CA ASN A 90 6.59 -6.83 -22.56
C ASN A 90 6.78 -6.48 -21.07
N LEU A 91 6.70 -5.20 -20.69
CA LEU A 91 7.04 -4.80 -19.33
C LEU A 91 6.02 -5.34 -18.33
N GLU A 92 6.50 -6.14 -17.38
CA GLU A 92 5.71 -6.73 -16.30
C GLU A 92 5.97 -6.01 -14.97
N ARG A 93 7.18 -5.54 -14.71
CA ARG A 93 7.57 -4.89 -13.46
C ARG A 93 8.29 -3.57 -13.70
N LEU A 94 7.78 -2.51 -13.08
CA LEU A 94 8.35 -1.18 -13.13
C LEU A 94 8.65 -0.69 -11.72
N HIS A 95 9.93 -0.45 -11.45
CA HIS A 95 10.42 0.12 -10.19
C HIS A 95 10.88 1.55 -10.41
N LEU A 96 10.13 2.50 -9.84
CA LEU A 96 10.41 3.94 -9.86
C LEU A 96 10.74 4.46 -8.46
N ASP A 97 11.17 3.58 -7.56
CA ASP A 97 11.44 3.91 -6.16
C ASP A 97 12.52 5.01 -6.04
N ASP A 98 12.50 5.77 -4.95
CA ASP A 98 13.50 6.81 -4.64
C ASP A 98 13.62 7.91 -5.72
N ASN A 99 12.49 8.34 -6.29
CA ASN A 99 12.42 9.44 -7.25
C ASN A 99 11.51 10.59 -6.73
N VAL A 100 11.02 11.44 -7.63
CA VAL A 100 10.05 12.50 -7.32
C VAL A 100 8.92 12.48 -8.35
N VAL A 101 8.39 11.28 -8.66
CA VAL A 101 7.44 11.08 -9.74
C VAL A 101 6.12 11.80 -9.43
N PRO A 102 5.73 12.81 -10.23
CA PRO A 102 4.42 13.43 -10.07
C PRO A 102 3.36 12.54 -10.73
N LEU A 103 2.41 12.03 -9.94
CA LEU A 103 1.25 11.33 -10.52
C LEU A 103 0.40 12.33 -11.32
N SER A 104 -0.02 11.89 -12.50
CA SER A 104 -0.94 12.60 -13.38
C SER A 104 -1.87 11.61 -14.05
N GLU A 105 -3.01 12.09 -14.56
CA GLU A 105 -3.97 11.25 -15.29
C GLU A 105 -3.27 10.48 -16.43
N HIS A 106 -3.58 9.18 -16.55
CA HIS A 106 -3.10 8.31 -17.63
C HIS A 106 -1.57 8.19 -17.76
N LEU A 107 -0.80 8.48 -16.71
CA LEU A 107 0.67 8.49 -16.76
C LEU A 107 1.25 7.15 -17.25
N PHE A 108 0.63 6.04 -16.86
CA PHE A 108 1.09 4.68 -17.18
C PHE A 108 0.20 3.94 -18.19
N ALA A 109 -0.67 4.66 -18.91
CA ALA A 109 -1.74 4.05 -19.70
C ALA A 109 -1.28 3.14 -20.86
N GLU A 110 -0.03 3.24 -21.28
CA GLU A 110 0.54 2.40 -22.35
C GLU A 110 1.08 1.06 -21.83
N LEU A 111 1.11 0.84 -20.50
CA LEU A 111 1.69 -0.33 -19.85
C LEU A 111 0.62 -1.38 -19.50
N GLY A 112 -0.18 -1.79 -20.49
CA GLY A 112 -1.33 -2.68 -20.28
C GLY A 112 -1.01 -4.08 -19.72
N HIS A 113 0.23 -4.55 -19.92
CA HIS A 113 0.73 -5.84 -19.42
C HIS A 113 1.43 -5.75 -18.06
N LEU A 114 1.54 -4.55 -17.49
CA LEU A 114 2.26 -4.34 -16.24
C LEU A 114 1.52 -5.04 -15.10
N GLN A 115 2.25 -5.89 -14.38
CA GLN A 115 1.74 -6.65 -13.24
C GLN A 115 2.13 -5.99 -11.90
N SER A 116 3.29 -5.33 -11.86
CA SER A 116 3.82 -4.71 -10.64
C SER A 116 4.34 -3.29 -10.92
N LEU A 117 3.84 -2.33 -10.14
CA LEU A 117 4.29 -0.95 -10.16
C LEU A 117 4.75 -0.54 -8.75
N SER A 118 6.01 -0.15 -8.62
CA SER A 118 6.59 0.37 -7.39
C SER A 118 6.92 1.84 -7.51
N LEU A 119 6.37 2.63 -6.60
CA LEU A 119 6.51 4.10 -6.48
C LEU A 119 6.87 4.47 -5.04
N VAL A 120 7.61 3.63 -4.34
CA VAL A 120 7.98 3.85 -2.95
C VAL A 120 8.96 5.02 -2.86
N PHE A 121 8.92 5.82 -1.79
CA PHE A 121 9.85 6.96 -1.60
C PHE A 121 9.81 8.01 -2.73
N ASN A 122 8.62 8.33 -3.28
CA ASN A 122 8.46 9.30 -4.37
C ASN A 122 7.90 10.68 -3.96
N ARG A 123 7.65 10.91 -2.66
CA ARG A 123 7.03 12.15 -2.13
C ARG A 123 5.67 12.47 -2.77
N ILE A 124 4.94 11.45 -3.22
CA ILE A 124 3.61 11.59 -3.80
C ILE A 124 2.67 12.09 -2.71
N ASN A 125 2.00 13.22 -2.92
CA ASN A 125 1.12 13.84 -1.91
C ASN A 125 -0.39 13.59 -2.15
N SER A 126 -0.74 13.16 -3.35
CA SER A 126 -2.11 12.92 -3.80
C SER A 126 -2.11 11.92 -4.95
N ILE A 127 -3.24 11.24 -5.13
CA ILE A 127 -3.47 10.31 -6.24
C ILE A 127 -4.60 10.92 -7.09
N PRO A 128 -4.25 11.66 -8.17
CA PRO A 128 -5.25 12.16 -9.10
C PRO A 128 -6.08 11.03 -9.70
N ARG A 129 -7.31 11.34 -10.08
CA ARG A 129 -8.19 10.45 -10.84
C ARG A 129 -7.45 9.86 -12.05
N ASP A 130 -7.72 8.60 -12.36
CA ASP A 130 -7.22 7.94 -13.57
C ASP A 130 -5.67 7.90 -13.69
N SER A 131 -4.92 8.15 -12.60
CA SER A 131 -3.45 8.07 -12.60
C SER A 131 -2.94 6.69 -13.02
N PHE A 132 -3.72 5.64 -12.73
CA PHE A 132 -3.42 4.25 -13.05
C PHE A 132 -4.30 3.68 -14.17
N ALA A 133 -5.05 4.53 -14.88
CA ALA A 133 -5.87 4.08 -16.00
C ALA A 133 -5.00 3.42 -17.08
N GLY A 134 -5.50 2.32 -17.65
CA GLY A 134 -4.80 1.51 -18.66
C GLY A 134 -3.97 0.35 -18.10
N LEU A 135 -3.73 0.29 -16.78
CA LEU A 135 -2.99 -0.80 -16.13
C LEU A 135 -3.85 -2.05 -15.89
N SER A 136 -4.38 -2.65 -16.97
CA SER A 136 -5.37 -3.73 -16.91
C SER A 136 -4.89 -5.05 -16.28
N SER A 137 -3.58 -5.28 -16.23
CA SER A 137 -2.98 -6.50 -15.65
C SER A 137 -2.34 -6.28 -14.27
N LEU A 138 -2.51 -5.09 -13.67
CA LEU A 138 -1.80 -4.75 -12.44
C LEU A 138 -2.34 -5.54 -11.25
N MET A 139 -1.43 -6.23 -10.57
CA MET A 139 -1.71 -7.07 -9.41
C MET A 139 -1.07 -6.51 -8.14
N TRP A 140 0.08 -5.85 -8.24
CA TRP A 140 0.82 -5.25 -7.13
C TRP A 140 1.05 -3.75 -7.35
N LEU A 141 0.59 -2.93 -6.41
CA LEU A 141 0.82 -1.50 -6.41
C LEU A 141 1.45 -1.07 -5.08
N TYR A 142 2.68 -0.57 -5.15
CA TYR A 142 3.43 -0.08 -3.99
C TYR A 142 3.49 1.44 -3.98
N LEU A 143 2.78 2.06 -3.04
CA LEU A 143 2.73 3.49 -2.80
C LEU A 143 3.20 3.86 -1.37
N GLY A 144 3.86 2.92 -0.69
CA GLY A 144 4.36 3.15 0.66
C GLY A 144 5.45 4.21 0.74
N HIS A 145 5.69 4.77 1.93
CA HIS A 145 6.72 5.80 2.16
C HIS A 145 6.59 7.02 1.23
N ASN A 146 5.36 7.52 1.06
CA ASN A 146 5.06 8.75 0.33
C ASN A 146 4.45 9.79 1.28
N ASP A 147 3.93 10.89 0.72
CA ASP A 147 3.33 12.00 1.46
C ASP A 147 1.80 12.06 1.27
N ILE A 148 1.15 10.95 0.91
CA ILE A 148 -0.28 10.92 0.55
C ILE A 148 -1.10 11.31 1.77
N GLN A 149 -1.95 12.34 1.65
CA GLN A 149 -2.72 12.89 2.77
C GLN A 149 -4.17 12.38 2.82
N ALA A 150 -4.73 12.06 1.66
CA ALA A 150 -6.09 11.59 1.54
C ALA A 150 -6.23 10.60 0.39
N ILE A 151 -7.18 9.68 0.54
CA ILE A 151 -7.64 8.79 -0.53
C ILE A 151 -9.04 9.25 -0.94
N GLU A 152 -9.20 9.60 -2.20
CA GLU A 152 -10.47 10.04 -2.78
C GLU A 152 -11.18 8.86 -3.46
N THR A 153 -12.50 8.99 -3.68
CA THR A 153 -13.33 7.89 -4.22
C THR A 153 -12.80 7.31 -5.53
N GLU A 154 -12.18 8.14 -6.37
CA GLU A 154 -11.67 7.74 -7.70
C GLU A 154 -10.14 7.50 -7.72
N SER A 155 -9.44 7.50 -6.57
CA SER A 155 -7.98 7.34 -6.55
C SER A 155 -7.50 6.01 -7.14
N PHE A 156 -8.31 4.95 -7.01
CA PHE A 156 -8.01 3.61 -7.55
C PHE A 156 -9.03 3.14 -8.59
N SER A 157 -9.72 4.09 -9.24
CA SER A 157 -10.58 3.76 -10.39
C SER A 157 -9.75 3.04 -11.46
N ASN A 158 -10.37 2.07 -12.14
CA ASN A 158 -9.77 1.29 -13.23
C ASN A 158 -8.68 0.28 -12.86
N LEU A 159 -8.42 0.03 -11.58
CA LEU A 159 -7.55 -1.07 -11.13
C LEU A 159 -8.31 -2.39 -10.92
N ASN A 160 -9.61 -2.41 -11.25
CA ASN A 160 -10.46 -3.58 -11.20
C ASN A 160 -10.42 -4.38 -12.52
N PRO A 161 -10.59 -5.71 -12.46
CA PRO A 161 -10.60 -6.55 -11.26
C PRO A 161 -9.19 -6.99 -10.82
N GLY A 162 -8.11 -6.55 -11.47
CA GLY A 162 -6.80 -7.21 -11.36
C GLY A 162 -6.03 -7.03 -10.05
N LEU A 163 -6.27 -5.95 -9.30
CA LEU A 163 -5.41 -5.60 -8.18
C LEU A 163 -5.62 -6.53 -6.97
N LEU A 164 -4.53 -7.20 -6.57
CA LEU A 164 -4.52 -8.16 -5.45
C LEU A 164 -3.88 -7.57 -4.19
N TYR A 165 -2.86 -6.71 -4.35
CA TYR A 165 -2.08 -6.18 -3.25
C TYR A 165 -1.86 -4.68 -3.40
N LEU A 166 -2.22 -3.94 -2.35
CA LEU A 166 -2.08 -2.49 -2.29
C LEU A 166 -1.33 -2.05 -1.04
N TRP A 167 -0.17 -1.42 -1.24
CA TRP A 167 0.62 -0.83 -0.17
C TRP A 167 0.47 0.68 -0.11
N LEU A 168 -0.12 1.18 0.97
CA LEU A 168 -0.24 2.60 1.31
C LEU A 168 0.38 2.93 2.67
N ASN A 169 1.18 2.01 3.21
CA ASN A 169 1.81 2.16 4.52
C ASN A 169 2.85 3.30 4.55
N ASN A 170 3.12 3.86 5.72
CA ASN A 170 4.07 4.96 5.89
C ASN A 170 3.75 6.17 5.00
N ASN A 171 2.49 6.61 5.01
CA ASN A 171 2.05 7.83 4.37
C ASN A 171 1.55 8.84 5.43
N LYS A 172 0.85 9.89 5.00
CA LYS A 172 0.24 10.89 5.87
C LYS A 172 -1.29 10.83 5.78
N ILE A 173 -1.85 9.65 5.48
CA ILE A 173 -3.27 9.51 5.17
C ILE A 173 -4.07 9.75 6.44
N ALA A 174 -4.81 10.86 6.45
CA ALA A 174 -5.71 11.23 7.55
C ALA A 174 -7.19 11.05 7.17
N ARG A 175 -7.49 10.99 5.87
CA ARG A 175 -8.87 10.89 5.36
C ARG A 175 -8.99 9.85 4.24
N VAL A 176 -10.03 9.04 4.31
CA VAL A 176 -10.46 8.15 3.24
C VAL A 176 -11.89 8.51 2.87
N ALA A 177 -12.17 8.77 1.60
CA ALA A 177 -13.51 9.03 1.13
C ALA A 177 -14.34 7.73 1.08
N PRO A 178 -15.68 7.78 1.26
CA PRO A 178 -16.52 6.61 1.10
C PRO A 178 -16.32 5.95 -0.28
N GLY A 179 -16.22 4.62 -0.29
CA GLY A 179 -16.05 3.86 -1.53
C GLY A 179 -14.71 4.04 -2.24
N SER A 180 -13.68 4.60 -1.59
CA SER A 180 -12.33 4.76 -2.20
C SER A 180 -11.68 3.47 -2.69
N PHE A 181 -12.07 2.33 -2.11
CA PHE A 181 -11.61 1.00 -2.53
C PHE A 181 -12.70 0.21 -3.26
N ALA A 182 -13.84 0.84 -3.58
CA ALA A 182 -14.95 0.17 -4.24
C ALA A 182 -14.52 -0.33 -5.62
N GLY A 183 -14.87 -1.57 -5.94
CA GLY A 183 -14.53 -2.21 -7.21
C GLY A 183 -13.22 -3.01 -7.19
N LEU A 184 -12.37 -2.86 -6.17
CA LEU A 184 -11.18 -3.71 -5.99
C LEU A 184 -11.57 -5.10 -5.43
N THR A 185 -12.48 -5.80 -6.13
CA THR A 185 -13.15 -7.01 -5.62
C THR A 185 -12.23 -8.22 -5.46
N GLU A 186 -11.06 -8.21 -6.09
CA GLU A 186 -10.03 -9.25 -5.97
C GLU A 186 -8.94 -8.91 -4.94
N LEU A 187 -9.02 -7.73 -4.29
CA LEU A 187 -8.00 -7.31 -3.34
C LEU A 187 -7.91 -8.30 -2.19
N ASN A 188 -6.72 -8.87 -1.99
CA ASN A 188 -6.42 -9.86 -0.97
C ASN A 188 -5.70 -9.22 0.24
N ARG A 189 -4.86 -8.21 0.00
CA ARG A 189 -4.10 -7.53 1.06
C ARG A 189 -4.10 -6.02 0.91
N LEU A 190 -4.42 -5.34 2.00
CA LEU A 190 -4.43 -3.89 2.08
C LEU A 190 -3.58 -3.41 3.26
N HIS A 191 -2.55 -2.63 2.96
CA HIS A 191 -1.72 -1.97 3.95
C HIS A 191 -2.07 -0.49 4.08
N LEU A 192 -2.58 -0.11 5.25
CA LEU A 192 -2.84 1.27 5.67
C LEU A 192 -2.09 1.60 6.98
N ASP A 193 -1.17 0.73 7.40
CA ASP A 193 -0.39 0.89 8.62
C ASP A 193 0.59 2.07 8.56
N TYR A 194 0.95 2.63 9.71
CA TYR A 194 1.81 3.83 9.81
C TYR A 194 1.25 5.01 9.01
N ASN A 195 0.00 5.39 9.29
CA ASN A 195 -0.67 6.56 8.74
C ASN A 195 -1.21 7.44 9.87
N GLN A 196 -2.14 8.35 9.56
CA GLN A 196 -2.71 9.31 10.50
C GLN A 196 -4.24 9.15 10.60
N LEU A 197 -4.75 7.95 10.36
CA LEU A 197 -6.19 7.68 10.34
C LEU A 197 -6.76 7.78 11.75
N GLU A 198 -7.66 8.74 11.98
CA GLU A 198 -8.44 8.85 13.23
C GLU A 198 -9.75 8.06 13.15
N SER A 199 -10.31 7.96 11.95
CA SER A 199 -11.51 7.17 11.66
C SER A 199 -11.55 6.79 10.19
N LEU A 200 -12.42 5.83 9.85
CA LEU A 200 -12.73 5.43 8.49
C LEU A 200 -14.25 5.52 8.29
N PRO A 201 -14.73 6.02 7.14
CA PRO A 201 -16.16 6.10 6.91
C PRO A 201 -16.78 4.70 6.80
N SER A 202 -18.06 4.58 7.15
CA SER A 202 -18.83 3.37 6.90
C SER A 202 -18.74 2.97 5.43
N GLY A 203 -18.48 1.70 5.16
CA GLY A 203 -18.30 1.21 3.79
C GLY A 203 -17.01 1.69 3.10
N ALA A 204 -15.99 2.16 3.83
CA ALA A 204 -14.65 2.37 3.26
C ALA A 204 -14.16 1.13 2.50
N PHE A 205 -14.42 -0.05 3.05
CA PHE A 205 -14.03 -1.36 2.49
C PHE A 205 -15.16 -2.08 1.75
N ARG A 206 -16.14 -1.33 1.24
CA ARG A 206 -17.32 -1.90 0.58
C ARG A 206 -16.91 -2.82 -0.58
N GLY A 207 -17.40 -4.07 -0.54
CA GLY A 207 -17.18 -5.07 -1.59
C GLY A 207 -15.81 -5.77 -1.59
N LEU A 208 -14.96 -5.54 -0.58
CA LEU A 208 -13.67 -6.22 -0.44
C LEU A 208 -13.81 -7.63 0.18
N ASN A 209 -14.69 -8.44 -0.39
CA ASN A 209 -15.09 -9.72 0.19
C ASN A 209 -13.99 -10.80 0.15
N LYS A 210 -12.96 -10.60 -0.70
CA LYS A 210 -11.78 -11.48 -0.85
C LYS A 210 -10.56 -11.00 -0.06
N LEU A 211 -10.69 -9.90 0.68
CA LEU A 211 -9.60 -9.38 1.49
C LEU A 211 -9.33 -10.36 2.62
N GLU A 212 -8.10 -10.86 2.71
CA GLU A 212 -7.65 -11.77 3.76
C GLU A 212 -6.87 -11.01 4.84
N ASP A 213 -6.10 -9.99 4.45
CA ASP A 213 -5.22 -9.26 5.35
C ASP A 213 -5.48 -7.75 5.31
N LEU A 214 -5.77 -7.18 6.48
CA LEU A 214 -5.95 -5.75 6.66
C LEU A 214 -5.01 -5.22 7.75
N TYR A 215 -4.10 -4.33 7.35
CA TYR A 215 -3.17 -3.66 8.25
C TYR A 215 -3.62 -2.22 8.50
N LEU A 216 -4.05 -1.94 9.73
CA LEU A 216 -4.47 -0.62 10.23
C LEU A 216 -3.67 -0.18 11.46
N ASN A 217 -2.65 -0.95 11.85
CA ASN A 217 -1.81 -0.69 13.01
C ASN A 217 -0.97 0.59 12.85
N ASN A 218 -0.55 1.19 13.97
CA ASN A 218 0.16 2.49 13.98
C ASN A 218 -0.64 3.60 13.26
N ASN A 219 -1.90 3.77 13.66
CA ASN A 219 -2.75 4.90 13.27
C ASN A 219 -3.27 5.59 14.55
N ARG A 220 -4.34 6.37 14.46
CA ARG A 220 -4.98 7.07 15.59
C ARG A 220 -6.46 6.69 15.71
N ILE A 221 -6.82 5.48 15.27
CA ILE A 221 -8.21 5.03 15.21
C ILE A 221 -8.76 4.95 16.63
N THR A 222 -9.89 5.58 16.89
CA THR A 222 -10.48 5.64 18.24
C THR A 222 -11.59 4.61 18.48
N SER A 223 -12.19 4.10 17.41
CA SER A 223 -13.30 3.15 17.50
C SER A 223 -13.42 2.22 16.30
N VAL A 224 -13.98 1.02 16.53
CA VAL A 224 -14.29 0.03 15.50
C VAL A 224 -15.79 -0.21 15.47
N SER A 225 -16.40 -0.16 14.28
CA SER A 225 -17.84 -0.34 14.07
C SER A 225 -18.16 -1.49 13.11
N GLU A 226 -19.37 -2.05 13.23
CA GLU A 226 -19.86 -3.10 12.33
C GLU A 226 -19.92 -2.59 10.89
N ALA A 227 -20.42 -1.37 10.73
CA ALA A 227 -20.59 -0.74 9.42
C ALA A 227 -19.26 -0.51 8.67
N LEU A 228 -18.13 -0.52 9.37
CA LEU A 228 -16.79 -0.45 8.76
C LEU A 228 -16.36 -1.81 8.20
N LEU A 229 -16.59 -2.90 8.95
CA LEU A 229 -16.01 -4.21 8.68
C LEU A 229 -16.96 -5.23 8.03
N ARG A 230 -18.27 -4.94 7.97
CA ARG A 230 -19.31 -5.90 7.57
C ARG A 230 -19.12 -6.64 6.24
N ASP A 231 -18.42 -6.04 5.28
CA ASP A 231 -18.21 -6.63 3.94
C ASP A 231 -16.94 -7.50 3.88
N LEU A 232 -16.09 -7.47 4.91
CA LEU A 232 -14.80 -8.19 4.97
C LEU A 232 -14.97 -9.67 5.37
N VAL A 233 -15.93 -10.36 4.75
CA VAL A 233 -16.32 -11.73 5.12
C VAL A 233 -15.23 -12.79 4.90
N GLY A 234 -14.24 -12.49 4.06
CA GLY A 234 -13.07 -13.35 3.80
C GLY A 234 -11.85 -13.04 4.68
N LEU A 235 -11.94 -12.06 5.59
CA LEU A 235 -10.79 -11.59 6.36
C LEU A 235 -10.28 -12.65 7.33
N LYS A 236 -8.98 -12.92 7.27
CA LYS A 236 -8.27 -13.87 8.13
C LYS A 236 -7.43 -13.17 9.18
N ARG A 237 -6.84 -12.01 8.85
CA ARG A 237 -5.92 -11.29 9.74
C ARG A 237 -6.24 -9.82 9.78
N LEU A 238 -6.50 -9.32 10.98
CA LEU A 238 -6.79 -7.91 11.25
C LEU A 238 -5.80 -7.34 12.26
N TYR A 239 -5.03 -6.35 11.82
CA TYR A 239 -4.02 -5.68 12.63
C TYR A 239 -4.47 -4.27 12.99
N LEU A 240 -4.79 -4.06 14.26
CA LEU A 240 -5.25 -2.78 14.83
C LEU A 240 -4.37 -2.31 15.98
N GLN A 241 -3.25 -2.99 16.27
CA GLN A 241 -2.36 -2.63 17.36
C GLN A 241 -1.75 -1.23 17.20
N ARG A 242 -1.38 -0.59 18.31
CA ARG A 242 -0.84 0.79 18.30
C ARG A 242 -1.80 1.78 17.64
N ASN A 243 -3.02 1.82 18.16
CA ASN A 243 -4.03 2.83 17.82
C ASN A 243 -4.52 3.49 19.12
N GLU A 244 -5.62 4.24 19.05
CA GLU A 244 -6.24 4.87 20.21
C GLU A 244 -7.62 4.27 20.52
N ILE A 245 -7.83 2.99 20.18
CA ILE A 245 -9.14 2.35 20.22
C ILE A 245 -9.58 2.22 21.66
N SER A 246 -10.62 2.98 22.03
CA SER A 246 -11.27 2.89 23.34
C SER A 246 -12.64 2.24 23.28
N THR A 247 -13.20 2.06 22.07
CA THR A 247 -14.56 1.57 21.89
C THR A 247 -14.64 0.61 20.70
N ILE A 248 -15.20 -0.57 20.93
CA ILE A 248 -15.60 -1.51 19.91
C ILE A 248 -17.12 -1.60 19.99
N GLU A 249 -17.81 -1.33 18.89
CA GLU A 249 -19.26 -1.45 18.81
C GLU A 249 -19.69 -2.92 19.03
N PRO A 250 -20.80 -3.17 19.76
CA PRO A 250 -21.45 -4.48 19.79
C PRO A 250 -21.54 -5.13 18.40
N GLY A 251 -20.99 -6.34 18.26
CA GLY A 251 -21.01 -7.06 17.00
C GLY A 251 -20.16 -6.44 15.89
N ALA A 252 -19.21 -5.55 16.18
CA ALA A 252 -18.31 -4.96 15.18
C ALA A 252 -17.61 -6.00 14.29
N PHE A 253 -17.36 -7.20 14.84
CA PHE A 253 -16.71 -8.30 14.15
C PHE A 253 -17.66 -9.43 13.71
N GLN A 254 -18.99 -9.28 13.88
CA GLN A 254 -19.97 -10.36 13.71
C GLN A 254 -19.95 -11.05 12.32
N ARG A 255 -19.45 -10.37 11.30
CA ARG A 255 -19.35 -10.88 9.92
C ARG A 255 -18.01 -11.52 9.58
N LEU A 256 -17.01 -11.40 10.45
CA LEU A 256 -15.64 -11.85 10.20
C LEU A 256 -15.44 -13.31 10.61
N SER A 257 -16.30 -14.21 10.12
CA SER A 257 -16.31 -15.63 10.51
C SER A 257 -15.09 -16.42 10.05
N GLN A 258 -14.25 -15.85 9.19
CA GLN A 258 -12.99 -16.42 8.74
C GLN A 258 -11.78 -15.85 9.49
N LEU A 259 -11.97 -14.96 10.45
CA LEU A 259 -10.87 -14.30 11.14
C LEU A 259 -10.15 -15.29 12.04
N GLU A 260 -8.86 -15.48 11.79
CA GLU A 260 -7.96 -16.39 12.51
C GLU A 260 -7.09 -15.61 13.51
N GLN A 261 -6.73 -14.36 13.18
CA GLN A 261 -5.86 -13.52 14.01
C GLN A 261 -6.39 -12.10 14.15
N LEU A 262 -6.47 -11.64 15.41
CA LEU A 262 -6.86 -10.29 15.76
C LEU A 262 -5.82 -9.66 16.72
N ARG A 263 -5.23 -8.54 16.29
CA ARG A 263 -4.26 -7.77 17.07
C ARG A 263 -4.88 -6.45 17.49
N LEU A 264 -5.12 -6.30 18.79
CA LEU A 264 -5.66 -5.10 19.44
C LEU A 264 -4.71 -4.60 20.54
N ASP A 265 -3.47 -5.09 20.57
CA ASP A 265 -2.46 -4.65 21.54
C ASP A 265 -2.12 -3.17 21.45
N GLU A 266 -1.66 -2.56 22.54
CA GLU A 266 -1.28 -1.14 22.59
C GLU A 266 -2.44 -0.23 22.13
N ASN A 267 -3.59 -0.37 22.77
CA ASN A 267 -4.80 0.45 22.56
C ASN A 267 -5.33 0.98 23.90
N LYS A 268 -6.57 1.50 23.94
CA LYS A 268 -7.17 2.16 25.11
C LYS A 268 -8.43 1.45 25.62
N LEU A 269 -8.61 0.15 25.32
CA LEU A 269 -9.79 -0.60 25.74
C LEU A 269 -9.84 -0.72 27.26
N SER A 270 -11.01 -0.47 27.86
CA SER A 270 -11.21 -0.60 29.32
C SER A 270 -12.11 -1.76 29.72
N ARG A 271 -12.94 -2.27 28.79
CA ARG A 271 -13.90 -3.35 29.05
C ARG A 271 -13.97 -4.28 27.85
N ILE A 272 -14.17 -5.57 28.13
CA ILE A 272 -14.61 -6.55 27.13
C ILE A 272 -16.07 -6.88 27.44
N ALA A 273 -16.97 -6.46 26.55
CA ALA A 273 -18.39 -6.73 26.68
C ALA A 273 -18.77 -8.09 26.07
N VAL A 274 -19.91 -8.63 26.48
CA VAL A 274 -20.41 -9.96 26.06
C VAL A 274 -20.46 -10.15 24.53
N ASP A 275 -20.67 -9.07 23.78
CA ASP A 275 -20.87 -9.04 22.34
C ASP A 275 -19.66 -8.51 21.55
N THR A 276 -18.53 -8.28 22.23
CA THR A 276 -17.32 -7.70 21.61
C THR A 276 -16.75 -8.62 20.54
N PHE A 277 -16.69 -9.94 20.79
CA PHE A 277 -16.09 -10.94 19.89
C PHE A 277 -17.13 -11.86 19.22
N THR A 278 -18.40 -11.46 19.20
CA THR A 278 -19.46 -12.22 18.54
C THR A 278 -19.10 -12.55 17.08
N GLY A 279 -19.38 -13.78 16.66
CA GLY A 279 -19.16 -14.26 15.29
C GLY A 279 -17.73 -14.68 14.94
N LEU A 280 -16.76 -14.52 15.84
CA LEU A 280 -15.35 -14.87 15.63
C LEU A 280 -15.04 -16.36 15.88
N SER A 281 -15.81 -17.24 15.25
CA SER A 281 -15.77 -18.69 15.52
C SER A 281 -14.47 -19.40 15.14
N LYS A 282 -13.65 -18.79 14.26
CA LYS A 282 -12.36 -19.32 13.80
C LYS A 282 -11.14 -18.62 14.39
N LEU A 283 -11.36 -17.70 15.34
CA LEU A 283 -10.26 -16.92 15.89
C LEU A 283 -9.35 -17.83 16.72
N GLU A 284 -8.09 -17.94 16.32
CA GLU A 284 -7.08 -18.77 16.99
C GLU A 284 -6.15 -17.92 17.87
N ASP A 285 -5.83 -16.70 17.43
CA ASP A 285 -4.87 -15.80 18.08
C ASP A 285 -5.50 -14.43 18.35
N LEU A 286 -5.65 -14.10 19.64
CA LEU A 286 -6.11 -12.79 20.11
C LEU A 286 -5.04 -12.11 20.96
N ASN A 287 -4.62 -10.92 20.54
CA ASN A 287 -3.72 -10.09 21.35
C ASN A 287 -4.42 -8.82 21.84
N LEU A 288 -4.47 -8.67 23.16
CA LEU A 288 -5.05 -7.56 23.90
C LEU A 288 -4.05 -6.95 24.89
N CYS A 289 -2.75 -7.24 24.74
CA CYS A 289 -1.72 -6.72 25.62
C CYS A 289 -1.72 -5.19 25.64
N ASP A 290 -1.28 -4.62 26.77
CA ASP A 290 -1.06 -3.19 26.95
C ASP A 290 -2.30 -2.35 26.53
N ASN A 291 -3.45 -2.72 27.10
CA ASN A 291 -4.68 -1.95 27.11
C ASN A 291 -4.99 -1.50 28.56
N ASN A 292 -6.17 -0.92 28.80
CA ASN A 292 -6.62 -0.48 30.12
C ASN A 292 -7.72 -1.38 30.70
N ILE A 293 -7.80 -2.65 30.29
CA ILE A 293 -8.97 -3.50 30.55
C ILE A 293 -9.07 -3.78 32.06
N ASP A 294 -10.15 -3.30 32.68
CA ASP A 294 -10.47 -3.47 34.11
C ASP A 294 -11.69 -4.36 34.34
N THR A 295 -12.49 -4.60 33.30
CA THR A 295 -13.74 -5.34 33.39
C THR A 295 -13.90 -6.30 32.21
N ILE A 296 -14.26 -7.55 32.51
CA ILE A 296 -14.60 -8.58 31.53
C ILE A 296 -16.01 -9.07 31.88
N ASP A 297 -16.93 -8.99 30.92
CA ASP A 297 -18.29 -9.48 31.12
C ASP A 297 -18.36 -11.01 31.14
N ASN A 298 -19.41 -11.53 31.79
CA ASN A 298 -19.73 -12.95 31.70
C ASN A 298 -19.95 -13.33 30.23
N ASP A 299 -19.42 -14.47 29.85
CA ASP A 299 -19.53 -15.03 28.49
C ASP A 299 -18.94 -14.14 27.37
N ALA A 300 -18.10 -13.16 27.70
CA ALA A 300 -17.46 -12.26 26.72
C ALA A 300 -16.61 -12.94 25.65
N PHE A 301 -16.20 -14.19 25.87
CA PHE A 301 -15.44 -14.99 24.91
C PHE A 301 -16.22 -16.21 24.40
N ALA A 302 -17.54 -16.29 24.61
CA ALA A 302 -18.32 -17.49 24.30
C ALA A 302 -18.29 -17.91 22.82
N ASP A 303 -18.14 -16.94 21.90
CA ASP A 303 -18.13 -17.20 20.45
C ASP A 303 -16.74 -17.52 19.88
N VAL A 304 -15.64 -17.27 20.61
CA VAL A 304 -14.27 -17.55 20.16
C VAL A 304 -13.86 -18.98 20.52
N VAL A 305 -14.63 -19.94 20.02
CA VAL A 305 -14.54 -21.35 20.40
C VAL A 305 -13.25 -22.06 19.95
N GLU A 306 -12.57 -21.54 18.93
CA GLU A 306 -11.30 -22.08 18.42
C GLU A 306 -10.06 -21.33 18.98
N LEU A 307 -10.25 -20.44 19.97
CA LEU A 307 -9.17 -19.62 20.51
C LEU A 307 -8.10 -20.46 21.20
N ARG A 308 -6.86 -20.37 20.70
CA ARG A 308 -5.70 -21.12 21.21
C ARG A 308 -4.82 -20.25 22.08
N ASN A 309 -4.58 -19.01 21.66
CA ASN A 309 -3.68 -18.09 22.36
C ASN A 309 -4.39 -16.76 22.65
N LEU A 310 -4.44 -16.41 23.93
CA LEU A 310 -4.88 -15.12 24.42
C LEU A 310 -3.69 -14.40 25.08
N TYR A 311 -3.20 -13.35 24.44
CA TYR A 311 -2.16 -12.48 25.02
C TYR A 311 -2.84 -11.30 25.70
N PHE A 312 -2.60 -11.13 27.02
CA PHE A 312 -3.40 -10.21 27.84
C PHE A 312 -2.57 -9.40 28.86
N SER A 313 -1.24 -9.49 28.81
CA SER A 313 -0.37 -8.80 29.76
C SER A 313 -0.49 -7.27 29.65
N GLY A 314 -0.24 -6.55 30.75
CA GLY A 314 -0.30 -5.07 30.74
C GLY A 314 -1.71 -4.48 30.76
N ASN A 315 -2.70 -5.20 31.31
CA ASN A 315 -4.05 -4.70 31.60
C ASN A 315 -4.25 -4.47 33.11
N ASN A 316 -5.40 -3.89 33.49
CA ASN A 316 -5.77 -3.67 34.90
C ASN A 316 -6.36 -4.93 35.56
N VAL A 317 -6.87 -5.87 34.77
CA VAL A 317 -7.24 -7.22 35.20
C VAL A 317 -5.99 -8.11 35.24
N THR A 318 -5.72 -8.70 36.40
CA THR A 318 -4.54 -9.57 36.61
C THR A 318 -4.84 -11.06 36.47
N GLU A 319 -6.11 -11.46 36.54
CA GLU A 319 -6.56 -12.86 36.43
C GLU A 319 -7.87 -12.93 35.64
N ILE A 320 -8.06 -14.00 34.84
CA ILE A 320 -9.28 -14.23 34.07
C ILE A 320 -9.90 -15.56 34.50
N ASP A 321 -11.11 -15.52 35.06
CA ASP A 321 -11.89 -16.74 35.31
C ASP A 321 -12.44 -17.26 33.98
N LYS A 322 -11.81 -18.30 33.44
CA LYS A 322 -12.18 -18.89 32.15
C LYS A 322 -13.65 -19.32 32.08
N LYS A 323 -14.21 -19.81 33.18
CA LYS A 323 -15.59 -20.33 33.19
C LYS A 323 -16.58 -19.18 33.15
N ILE A 324 -16.34 -18.13 33.92
CA ILE A 324 -17.22 -16.96 33.96
C ILE A 324 -17.13 -16.18 32.65
N SER A 325 -15.92 -16.03 32.10
CA SER A 325 -15.71 -15.26 30.86
C SER A 325 -16.09 -16.01 29.58
N GLY A 326 -16.40 -17.31 29.66
CA GLY A 326 -16.72 -18.14 28.49
C GLY A 326 -15.51 -18.52 27.64
N LEU A 327 -14.29 -18.50 28.19
CA LEU A 327 -13.09 -18.90 27.46
C LEU A 327 -13.04 -20.43 27.25
N PRO A 328 -12.52 -20.90 26.10
CA PRO A 328 -12.21 -22.32 25.91
C PRO A 328 -11.30 -22.87 27.02
N SER A 329 -11.50 -24.12 27.42
CA SER A 329 -10.78 -24.69 28.56
C SER A 329 -9.27 -24.86 28.28
N ASP A 330 -8.92 -25.17 27.04
CA ASP A 330 -7.58 -25.42 26.52
C ASP A 330 -6.82 -24.15 26.07
N VAL A 331 -7.46 -22.98 26.09
CA VAL A 331 -6.81 -21.72 25.69
C VAL A 331 -5.59 -21.44 26.58
N THR A 332 -4.48 -21.06 25.94
CA THR A 332 -3.29 -20.54 26.61
C THR A 332 -3.46 -19.05 26.86
N VAL A 333 -3.49 -18.65 28.13
CA VAL A 333 -3.57 -17.23 28.53
C VAL A 333 -2.18 -16.75 28.95
N VAL A 334 -1.62 -15.82 28.20
CA VAL A 334 -0.30 -15.23 28.45
C VAL A 334 -0.48 -13.91 29.18
N LEU A 335 -0.20 -13.92 30.48
CA LEU A 335 -0.30 -12.75 31.38
C LEU A 335 1.05 -12.08 31.67
N ALA A 336 2.16 -12.72 31.30
CA ALA A 336 3.49 -12.14 31.44
C ALA A 336 3.87 -11.30 30.20
N ARG A 337 4.64 -10.22 30.41
CA ARG A 337 5.30 -9.50 29.31
C ARG A 337 6.42 -10.39 28.75
N LEU A 338 6.42 -10.60 27.44
CA LEU A 338 7.50 -11.29 26.71
C LEU A 338 8.68 -10.34 26.48
#